data_AF-A0AAX2CJJ6-F1
#
_entry.id   AF-A0AAX2CJJ6-F1
#
_cell.length_a   1.000
_cell.length_b   1.000
_cell.length_c   1.000
_cell.angle_alpha   90.00
_cell.angle_beta   90.00
_cell.angle_gamma   90.00
#
_symmetry.space_group_name_H-M   'P 1'
#
loop_
_entity.id
_entity.type
_entity.pdbx_description
1 polymer ?
#
loop_
_entity_poly.entity_id
_entity_poly.type
_entity_poly.pdbx_seq_one_letter_code
_entity_poly.pdbx_strand_id
1 'polypeptide(L)'
;MITAPVLPKDMKRKQILDEFLHYCEQKQIEAVKKHDPLMLCIWIKEARLARRELAELFRAKEKRDEERERDRENILGIINRLKSQGIDASVVERAHYITLAK
;
A
#
# COMPACT_ATOMS: atom_id res chain seq x y z
N MET A 1 12.48 3.03 9.86
CA MET A 1 11.73 1.78 9.58
C MET A 1 11.37 1.79 8.12
N ILE A 2 11.65 0.71 7.37
CA ILE A 2 11.21 0.59 5.98
C ILE A 2 9.69 0.39 6.04
N THR A 3 8.91 1.38 5.60
CA THR A 3 7.45 1.25 5.52
C THR A 3 7.13 0.20 4.46
N ALA A 4 6.44 -0.87 4.87
CA ALA A 4 6.05 -1.96 3.97
C ALA A 4 5.28 -1.38 2.78
N PRO A 5 5.59 -1.76 1.54
CA PRO A 5 5.08 -1.07 0.35
C PRO A 5 3.55 -1.23 0.17
N VAL A 6 2.98 -2.32 0.69
CA VAL A 6 1.53 -2.58 0.74
C VAL A 6 1.10 -2.90 2.17
N LEU A 7 -0.22 -3.04 2.40
CA LEU A 7 -0.73 -3.49 3.70
C LEU A 7 -0.19 -4.89 4.04
N PRO A 8 0.06 -5.20 5.32
CA PRO A 8 0.61 -6.50 5.72
C PRO A 8 -0.17 -7.71 5.20
N LYS A 9 -1.52 -7.60 5.16
CA LYS A 9 -2.41 -8.64 4.62
C LYS A 9 -2.22 -8.90 3.11
N ASP A 10 -1.73 -7.91 2.38
CA ASP A 10 -1.61 -7.92 0.92
C ASP A 10 -0.19 -8.27 0.44
N MET A 11 0.76 -8.49 1.37
CA MET A 11 2.16 -8.81 1.05
C MET A 11 2.30 -10.06 0.18
N LYS A 12 1.58 -11.13 0.49
CA LYS A 12 1.58 -12.37 -0.32
C LYS A 12 1.03 -12.12 -1.72
N ARG A 13 -0.05 -11.34 -1.82
CA ARG A 13 -0.69 -11.01 -3.10
C ARG A 13 0.24 -10.17 -3.97
N LYS A 14 0.92 -9.19 -3.38
CA LYS A 14 1.97 -8.41 -4.05
C LYS A 14 3.07 -9.30 -4.62
N GLN A 15 3.58 -10.26 -3.84
CA GLN A 15 4.60 -11.22 -4.29
C GLN A 15 4.12 -12.03 -5.50
N ILE A 16 2.90 -12.57 -5.45
CA ILE A 16 2.30 -13.31 -6.56
C ILE A 16 2.18 -12.44 -7.82
N LEU A 17 1.74 -11.18 -7.66
CA LEU A 17 1.63 -10.24 -8.79
C LEU A 17 3.00 -9.88 -9.37
N ASP A 18 4.02 -9.67 -8.53
CA ASP A 18 5.38 -9.38 -8.99
C ASP A 18 5.96 -10.58 -9.77
N GLU A 19 5.79 -11.81 -9.26
CA GLU A 19 6.19 -13.05 -9.96
C GLU A 19 5.44 -13.23 -11.28
N PHE A 20 4.13 -12.98 -11.29
CA PHE A 20 3.30 -13.08 -12.49
C PHE A 20 3.69 -12.05 -13.54
N LEU A 21 4.06 -10.83 -13.14
CA LEU A 21 4.55 -9.80 -14.06
C LEU A 21 5.86 -10.21 -14.71
N HIS A 22 6.78 -10.81 -13.94
CA HIS A 22 8.02 -11.37 -14.48
C HIS A 22 7.73 -12.50 -15.48
N TYR A 23 6.79 -13.40 -15.16
CA TYR A 23 6.36 -14.44 -16.08
C TYR A 23 5.75 -13.87 -17.38
N CYS A 24 4.91 -12.84 -17.28
CA CYS A 24 4.34 -12.16 -18.45
C CYS A 24 5.43 -11.56 -19.35
N GLU A 25 6.47 -10.96 -18.76
CA GLU A 25 7.60 -10.41 -19.51
C GLU A 25 8.32 -11.49 -20.32
N GLN A 26 8.63 -12.64 -19.70
CA GLN A 26 9.24 -13.77 -20.41
C GLN A 26 8.37 -14.26 -21.57
N LYS A 27 7.05 -14.30 -21.37
CA LYS A 27 6.10 -14.70 -22.41
C LYS A 27 5.95 -13.70 -23.55
N GLN A 28 6.05 -12.40 -23.27
CA GLN A 28 6.09 -11.37 -24.30
C GLN A 28 7.36 -11.50 -25.16
N ILE A 29 8.52 -11.72 -24.53
CA ILE A 29 9.79 -11.97 -25.24
C ILE A 29 9.68 -13.22 -26.14
N GLU A 30 9.10 -14.31 -25.62
CA GLU A 30 8.87 -15.54 -26.38
C GLU A 30 7.97 -15.31 -27.60
N ALA A 31 6.87 -14.57 -27.42
CA ALA A 31 5.93 -14.25 -28.50
C ALA A 31 6.59 -13.39 -29.60
N VAL A 32 7.43 -12.42 -29.22
CA VAL A 32 8.21 -11.62 -30.19
C VAL A 32 9.17 -12.52 -30.98
N LYS A 33 9.91 -13.41 -30.32
CA LYS A 33 10.85 -14.34 -30.98
C LYS A 33 10.15 -15.29 -31.96
N LYS A 34 8.91 -15.67 -31.67
CA LYS A 34 8.09 -16.56 -32.51
C LYS A 34 7.29 -15.82 -33.58
N HIS A 35 7.37 -14.49 -33.63
CA HIS A 35 6.52 -13.64 -34.47
C HIS A 35 5.02 -13.94 -34.28
N ASP A 36 4.59 -14.19 -33.04
CA ASP A 36 3.21 -14.49 -32.68
C ASP A 36 2.52 -13.25 -32.07
N PRO A 37 1.84 -12.43 -32.89
CA PRO A 37 1.20 -11.21 -32.41
C PRO A 37 0.01 -11.47 -31.49
N LEU A 38 -0.66 -12.62 -31.63
CA LEU A 38 -1.81 -12.96 -30.80
C LEU A 38 -1.36 -13.22 -29.38
N MET A 39 -0.33 -14.06 -29.20
CA MET A 39 0.25 -14.34 -27.89
C MET A 39 0.83 -13.09 -27.25
N LEU A 40 1.51 -12.25 -28.04
CA LEU A 40 2.02 -10.97 -27.54
C LEU A 40 0.88 -10.09 -26.99
N CYS A 41 -0.23 -9.96 -27.73
CA CYS A 41 -1.39 -9.19 -27.31
C CYS A 41 -2.01 -9.73 -26.01
N ILE A 42 -2.12 -11.05 -25.87
CA ILE A 42 -2.63 -11.71 -24.67
C ILE A 42 -1.76 -11.36 -23.46
N TRP A 43 -0.45 -11.58 -23.54
CA TRP A 43 0.44 -11.35 -22.39
C TRP A 43 0.60 -9.86 -22.04
N ILE A 44 0.42 -8.95 -22.99
CA ILE A 44 0.32 -7.51 -22.70
C ILE A 44 -0.96 -7.20 -21.91
N LYS A 45 -2.10 -7.79 -22.28
CA LYS A 45 -3.37 -7.59 -21.58
C LYS A 45 -3.31 -8.13 -20.16
N GLU A 46 -2.79 -9.34 -19.97
CA GLU A 46 -2.61 -9.97 -18.65
C GLU A 46 -1.68 -9.14 -17.76
N ALA A 47 -0.51 -8.73 -18.28
CA ALA A 47 0.40 -7.86 -17.53
C ALA A 47 -0.25 -6.53 -17.15
N ARG A 48 -1.11 -5.96 -18.00
CA ARG A 48 -1.84 -4.72 -17.70
C ARG A 48 -2.85 -4.93 -16.57
N LEU A 49 -3.55 -6.06 -16.54
CA LEU A 49 -4.48 -6.37 -15.45
C LEU A 49 -3.73 -6.53 -14.12
N ALA A 50 -2.63 -7.30 -14.11
CA ALA A 50 -1.82 -7.48 -12.90
C ALA A 50 -1.23 -6.16 -12.38
N ARG A 51 -0.78 -5.26 -13.26
CA ARG A 51 -0.31 -3.91 -12.84
C ARG A 51 -1.42 -3.06 -12.23
N ARG A 52 -2.67 -3.17 -12.73
CA ARG A 52 -3.81 -2.44 -12.15
C ARG A 52 -4.11 -2.96 -10.74
N GLU A 53 -4.14 -4.27 -10.58
CA GLU A 53 -4.34 -4.90 -9.27
C GLU A 53 -3.24 -4.51 -8.29
N LEU A 54 -1.98 -4.52 -8.72
CA LEU A 54 -0.85 -4.09 -7.89
C LEU A 54 -0.98 -2.61 -7.48
N ALA A 55 -1.41 -1.73 -8.40
CA ALA A 55 -1.66 -0.32 -8.12
C ALA A 55 -2.80 -0.12 -7.10
N GLU A 56 -3.84 -0.96 -7.12
CA GLU A 56 -4.91 -0.93 -6.11
C GLU A 56 -4.39 -1.28 -4.71
N LEU A 57 -3.47 -2.25 -4.60
CA LEU A 57 -2.85 -2.59 -3.31
C LEU A 57 -2.03 -1.41 -2.75
N PHE A 58 -1.29 -0.70 -3.61
CA PHE A 58 -0.57 0.50 -3.21
C PHE A 58 -1.50 1.62 -2.77
N ARG A 59 -2.53 1.92 -3.56
CA ARG A 59 -3.53 2.96 -3.21
C ARG A 59 -4.27 2.66 -1.91
N ALA A 60 -4.59 1.39 -1.65
CA ALA A 60 -5.23 0.99 -0.40
C ALA A 60 -4.32 1.23 0.81
N LYS A 61 -3.02 1.02 0.65
CA LYS A 61 -2.01 1.34 1.66
C LYS A 61 -1.87 2.85 1.86
N GLU A 62 -1.75 3.62 0.77
CA GLU A 62 -1.64 5.08 0.83
C GLU A 62 -2.84 5.69 1.56
N LYS A 63 -4.06 5.29 1.19
CA LYS A 63 -5.28 5.75 1.86
C LYS A 63 -5.28 5.43 3.35
N ARG A 64 -4.85 4.23 3.75
CA ARG A 64 -4.78 3.85 5.16
C ARG A 64 -3.76 4.69 5.92
N ASP A 65 -2.62 4.98 5.30
CA ASP A 65 -1.59 5.82 5.92
C ASP A 65 -2.08 7.27 6.06
N GLU A 66 -2.79 7.81 5.07
CA GLU A 66 -3.43 9.13 5.14
C GLU A 66 -4.49 9.20 6.25
N GLU A 67 -5.34 8.17 6.38
CA GLU A 67 -6.32 8.07 7.47
C GLU A 67 -5.62 8.01 8.83
N ARG A 68 -4.56 7.21 8.96
CA ARG A 68 -3.77 7.09 10.19
C ARG A 68 -3.14 8.43 10.59
N GLU A 69 -2.56 9.17 9.63
CA GLU A 69 -1.94 10.45 9.94
C GLU A 69 -2.99 11.50 10.32
N ARG A 70 -4.14 11.51 9.65
CA ARG A 70 -5.26 12.38 10.03
C ARG A 70 -5.75 12.10 11.44
N ASP A 71 -5.91 10.83 11.81
CA ASP A 71 -6.29 10.43 13.16
C ASP A 71 -5.23 10.85 14.19
N ARG A 72 -3.95 10.68 13.85
CA ARG A 72 -2.83 11.11 14.68
C ARG A 72 -2.85 12.62 14.92
N GLU A 73 -3.03 13.42 13.87
CA GLU A 73 -3.15 14.88 13.96
C GLU A 73 -4.34 15.31 14.83
N ASN A 74 -5.49 14.67 14.67
CA ASN A 74 -6.68 14.93 15.49
C ASN A 74 -6.43 14.66 16.97
N ILE A 75 -5.82 13.52 17.30
CA ILE A 75 -5.50 13.15 18.69
C ILE A 75 -4.49 14.12 19.29
N LEU A 76 -3.47 14.52 18.53
CA LEU A 76 -2.51 15.54 18.97
C LEU A 76 -3.20 16.89 19.22
N GLY A 77 -4.15 17.28 18.36
CA GLY A 77 -4.98 18.47 18.58
C GLY A 77 -5.75 18.43 19.90
N ILE A 78 -6.35 17.27 20.23
CA ILE A 78 -7.04 17.06 21.51
C ILE A 78 -6.07 17.15 22.68
N ILE A 79 -4.93 16.47 22.63
CA ILE A 79 -3.90 16.51 23.67
C ILE A 79 -3.43 17.94 23.92
N ASN A 80 -3.11 18.69 22.86
CA ASN A 80 -2.66 20.07 22.96
C ASN A 80 -3.73 20.98 23.59
N ARG A 81 -5.00 20.77 23.24
CA ARG A 81 -6.12 21.50 23.84
C ARG A 81 -6.31 21.19 25.33
N LEU A 82 -6.19 19.93 25.73
CA LEU A 82 -6.26 19.56 27.16
C LEU A 82 -5.12 20.19 27.95
N LYS A 83 -3.89 20.09 27.42
CA LYS A 83 -2.70 20.69 28.05
C LYS A 83 -2.82 22.21 28.16
N SER A 84 -3.36 22.91 27.16
CA SER A 84 -3.54 24.37 27.23
C SER A 84 -4.58 24.80 28.26
N GLN A 85 -5.49 23.91 28.64
CA GLN A 85 -6.46 24.11 29.73
C GLN A 85 -5.93 23.68 31.10
N GLY A 86 -4.66 23.26 31.20
CA GLY A 86 -4.07 22.76 32.44
C GLY A 86 -4.55 21.35 32.83
N ILE A 87 -5.20 20.63 31.91
CA ILE A 87 -5.70 19.27 32.14
C ILE A 87 -4.61 18.26 31.76
N ASP A 88 -4.38 17.26 32.61
CA ASP A 88 -3.49 16.15 32.29
C ASP A 88 -4.04 15.30 31.14
N ALA A 89 -3.26 15.18 30.07
CA ALA A 89 -3.59 14.41 28.87
C ALA A 89 -2.91 13.02 28.82
N SER A 90 -2.19 12.63 29.88
CA SER A 90 -1.43 11.37 29.94
C SER A 90 -2.28 10.13 29.63
N VAL A 91 -3.54 10.13 30.05
CA VAL A 91 -4.50 9.04 29.80
C VAL A 91 -4.80 8.93 28.30
N VAL A 92 -4.98 10.06 27.61
CA VAL A 92 -5.26 10.10 26.16
C VAL A 92 -4.03 9.66 25.37
N GLU A 93 -2.85 10.14 25.75
CA GLU A 93 -1.57 9.73 25.16
C GLU A 93 -1.36 8.21 25.27
N ARG A 94 -1.62 7.64 26.45
CA ARG A 94 -1.49 6.20 26.68
C ARG A 94 -2.51 5.39 25.89
N ALA A 95 -3.77 5.84 25.86
CA ALA A 95 -4.84 5.16 25.11
C ALA A 95 -4.57 5.11 23.60
N HIS A 96 -3.95 6.16 23.05
CA HIS A 96 -3.67 6.29 21.62
C HIS A 96 -2.20 6.09 21.24
N TYR A 97 -1.40 5.48 22.11
CA TYR A 97 0.04 5.31 21.92
C TYR A 97 0.41 4.71 20.54
N ILE A 98 -0.34 3.72 20.04
CA ILE A 98 -0.08 3.07 18.74
C ILE A 98 -0.29 4.05 17.57
N THR A 99 -1.31 4.90 17.65
CA THR A 99 -1.61 5.90 16.62
C THR A 99 -0.63 7.06 16.69
N LEU A 100 -0.16 7.41 17.89
CA LEU A 100 0.80 8.48 18.12
C LEU A 100 2.24 8.09 17.77
N ALA A 101 2.59 6.80 17.92
CA ALA A 101 3.88 6.23 17.53
C ALA A 101 4.05 6.31 16.00
N LYS A 102 5.19 6.86 15.54
CA LYS A 102 5.51 6.98 14.12
C LYS A 102 5.81 5.63 13.49
#